data_AF-A0A448TUZ9-F1
#
_entry.id   AF-A0A448TUZ9-F1
#
_cell.length_a   1.000
_cell.length_b   1.000
_cell.length_c   1.000
_cell.angle_alpha   90.00
_cell.angle_beta   90.00
_cell.angle_gamma   90.00
#
_symmetry.space_group_name_H-M   'P 1'
#
loop_
_entity.id
_entity.type
_entity.pdbx_description
1 polymer ?
#
loop_
_entity_poly.entity_id
_entity_poly.type
_entity_poly.pdbx_seq_one_letter_code
_entity_poly.pdbx_strand_id
1 'polypeptide(L)' 'MPIILAIVKAVAVMAISYLLNRALAPKPSTSQPEAIGANDWNFPQSDEGTPQCVFFGDCWTEDWQVLSYGNYRATPIRKG' A
#
# COMPACT_ATOMS: atom_id res chain seq x y z
N MET A 1 -47.02 32.25 12.48
CA MET A 1 -46.12 32.58 11.37
C MET A 1 -44.60 32.51 11.68
N PRO A 2 -44.06 32.84 12.87
CA PRO A 2 -42.60 32.91 13.07
C PRO A 2 -41.92 31.54 13.20
N ILE A 3 -42.62 30.53 13.72
CA ILE A 3 -42.07 29.18 13.97
C ILE A 3 -41.79 28.42 12.66
N ILE A 4 -42.67 28.54 11.67
CA ILE A 4 -42.52 27.88 10.36
C ILE A 4 -41.27 28.43 9.64
N LEU A 5 -41.05 29.74 9.68
CA LEU A 5 -39.87 30.36 9.10
C LEU A 5 -38.57 29.90 9.81
N ALA A 6 -38.62 29.73 11.13
CA ALA A 6 -37.48 29.22 11.91
C ALA A 6 -37.12 27.77 11.53
N ILE A 7 -38.14 26.92 11.35
CA ILE A 7 -37.96 25.52 10.93
C ILE A 7 -37.37 25.46 9.52
N VAL A 8 -37.89 26.25 8.57
CA VAL A 8 -37.37 26.30 7.19
C VAL A 8 -35.91 26.75 7.17
N LYS A 9 -35.56 27.77 7.97
CA LYS A 9 -34.17 28.22 8.11
C LYS A 9 -33.27 27.13 8.70
N ALA A 10 -33.71 26.42 9.73
CA ALA A 10 -32.93 25.34 10.34
C ALA A 10 -32.66 24.20 9.36
N VAL A 11 -33.67 23.79 8.58
CA VAL A 11 -33.53 22.75 7.56
C VAL A 11 -32.60 23.20 6.43
N ALA A 12 -32.72 24.45 5.98
CA ALA A 12 -31.83 25.01 4.96
C ALA A 12 -30.36 25.03 5.42
N VAL A 13 -30.10 25.45 6.67
CA VAL A 13 -28.75 25.47 7.24
C VAL A 13 -28.17 24.05 7.34
N MET A 14 -28.96 23.07 7.76
CA MET A 14 -28.51 21.68 7.83
C MET A 14 -28.15 21.12 6.45
N ALA A 15 -28.98 21.37 5.43
CA ALA A 15 -28.72 20.90 4.07
C ALA A 15 -27.42 21.52 3.50
N ILE A 16 -27.23 22.82 3.71
CA ILE A 16 -26.01 23.53 3.27
C ILE A 16 -24.77 23.00 4.01
N SER A 17 -24.87 22.81 5.33
CA SER A 17 -23.77 22.28 6.13
C SER A 17 -23.40 20.86 5.72
N TYR A 18 -24.37 20.01 5.39
CA TYR A 18 -24.11 18.65 4.91
C TYR A 18 -23.37 18.65 3.57
N LEU A 19 -23.79 19.49 2.62
CA LEU A 19 -23.13 19.60 1.31
C LEU A 19 -21.70 20.13 1.45
N LEU A 20 -21.49 21.15 2.29
CA LEU A 20 -20.17 21.69 2.59
C LEU A 20 -19.27 20.64 3.24
N ASN A 21 -19.75 19.95 4.28
CA ASN A 21 -18.97 18.90 4.94
C ASN A 21 -18.61 17.77 3.97
N ARG A 22 -19.50 17.41 3.04
CA ARG A 22 -19.19 16.38 2.03
C ARG A 22 -18.19 16.86 0.97
N ALA A 23 -18.26 18.12 0.57
CA ALA A 23 -17.36 18.70 -0.42
C ALA A 23 -15.96 19.00 0.14
N LEU A 24 -15.90 19.45 1.39
CA LEU A 24 -14.65 19.76 2.09
C LEU A 24 -14.12 18.59 2.93
N ALA A 25 -14.86 17.49 3.05
CA ALA A 25 -14.37 16.30 3.74
C ALA A 25 -13.04 15.89 3.12
N PRO A 26 -11.95 15.82 3.89
CA PRO A 26 -10.69 15.30 3.39
C PRO A 26 -10.95 13.88 2.92
N LYS A 27 -10.62 13.61 1.66
CA LYS A 27 -10.76 12.28 1.08
C LYS A 27 -9.94 11.33 1.95
N PRO A 28 -10.50 10.21 2.44
CA PRO A 28 -9.74 9.30 3.28
C PRO A 28 -8.48 8.89 2.54
N SER A 29 -7.32 9.35 3.02
CA SER A 29 -6.05 8.92 2.49
C SER A 29 -5.94 7.46 2.90
N THR A 30 -6.08 6.57 1.92
CA THR A 30 -5.56 5.21 2.06
C THR A 30 -4.04 5.36 2.07
N SER A 31 -3.49 5.82 3.19
CA SER A 31 -2.07 5.75 3.49
C SER A 31 -1.79 4.33 3.97
N GLN A 32 -2.22 3.34 3.21
CA GLN A 32 -1.52 2.07 3.28
C GLN A 32 -0.17 2.36 2.62
N PRO A 33 0.95 2.23 3.35
CA PRO A 33 2.26 2.38 2.73
C PRO A 33 2.28 1.46 1.51
N GLU A 34 2.80 1.96 0.39
CA GLU A 34 3.00 1.16 -0.80
C GLU A 34 3.81 -0.06 -0.36
N ALA A 35 3.17 -1.23 -0.41
CA ALA A 35 3.81 -2.45 -0.01
C ALA A 35 4.98 -2.62 -0.97
N ILE A 36 6.21 -2.67 -0.44
CA ILE A 36 7.40 -2.92 -1.24
C ILE A 36 7.10 -4.11 -2.15
N GLY A 37 7.02 -3.82 -3.45
CA GLY A 37 6.58 -4.76 -4.46
C GLY A 37 7.71 -5.70 -4.83
N ALA A 38 7.36 -6.80 -5.49
CA ALA A 38 8.35 -7.72 -6.03
C ALA A 38 9.31 -7.03 -7.04
N ASN A 39 8.85 -5.94 -7.67
CA ASN A 39 9.59 -5.20 -8.70
C ASN A 39 10.53 -4.13 -8.13
N ASP A 40 10.46 -3.84 -6.82
CA ASP A 40 11.34 -2.85 -6.19
C ASP A 40 12.75 -3.41 -5.89
N TRP A 41 12.94 -4.71 -6.09
CA TRP A 41 14.20 -5.39 -5.82
C TRP A 41 14.84 -5.91 -7.09
N ASN A 42 16.11 -5.57 -7.28
CA ASN A 42 16.94 -6.16 -8.32
C ASN A 42 17.73 -7.35 -7.73
N PHE A 43 17.08 -8.51 -7.61
CA PHE A 43 17.74 -9.73 -7.16
C PHE A 43 18.52 -10.37 -8.32
N PRO A 44 19.70 -10.97 -8.07
CA PRO A 44 20.37 -11.76 -9.09
C PRO A 44 19.54 -13.01 -9.39
N GLN A 45 18.98 -13.03 -10.59
CA GLN A 45 18.23 -14.15 -11.15
C GLN A 45 18.94 -14.62 -12.42
N SER A 46 18.87 -15.92 -12.68
CA SER A 46 19.34 -16.49 -13.93
C SER A 46 18.36 -16.16 -15.06
N ASP A 47 18.87 -15.64 -16.17
CA ASP A 47 18.10 -15.48 -17.40
C ASP A 47 18.00 -16.81 -18.17
N GLU A 48 17.07 -16.88 -19.12
CA GLU A 48 16.96 -18.03 -20.00
C GLU A 48 18.26 -18.25 -20.78
N GLY A 49 18.80 -19.48 -20.73
CA GLY A 49 20.08 -19.83 -21.35
C GLY A 49 21.29 -19.72 -20.41
N THR A 50 21.11 -19.27 -19.17
CA THR A 50 22.18 -19.30 -18.15
C THR A 50 22.58 -20.76 -17.88
N PRO A 51 23.89 -21.10 -17.97
CA PRO A 51 24.35 -22.46 -17.74
C PRO A 51 24.14 -22.90 -16.27
N GLN A 52 23.72 -24.14 -16.08
CA GLN A 52 23.56 -24.72 -14.74
C GLN A 52 24.86 -25.39 -14.30
N CYS A 53 25.50 -24.81 -13.28
CA CYS A 53 26.72 -25.34 -12.69
C CYS A 53 26.42 -26.56 -11.81
N VAL A 54 27.19 -27.64 -11.94
CA VAL A 54 27.15 -28.80 -11.05
C VAL A 54 28.50 -28.93 -10.37
N PHE A 55 28.49 -28.96 -9.04
CA PHE A 55 29.71 -29.00 -8.24
C PHE A 55 29.92 -30.40 -7.64
N PHE A 56 31.17 -30.85 -7.63
CA PHE A 56 31.60 -32.07 -6.95
C PHE A 56 32.75 -31.74 -5.99
N GLY A 57 32.52 -31.94 -4.69
CA GLY A 57 33.46 -31.53 -3.65
C GLY A 57 33.36 -30.05 -3.27
N ASP A 58 34.34 -29.56 -2.54
CA ASP A 58 34.38 -28.17 -2.07
C ASP A 58 34.96 -27.25 -3.15
N CYS A 59 34.18 -26.25 -3.57
CA CYS A 59 34.57 -25.26 -4.57
C CYS A 59 33.98 -23.89 -4.22
N TRP A 60 34.71 -22.84 -4.56
CA TRP A 60 34.22 -21.48 -4.53
C TRP A 60 33.57 -21.12 -5.87
N THR A 61 32.49 -20.36 -5.84
CA THR A 61 31.83 -19.83 -7.04
C THR A 61 31.73 -18.31 -6.92
N GLU A 62 31.87 -17.63 -8.06
CA GLU A 62 31.88 -16.15 -8.11
C GLU A 62 30.47 -15.57 -8.06
N ASP A 63 29.47 -16.34 -8.49
CA ASP A 63 28.10 -15.88 -8.65
C ASP A 63 27.12 -16.60 -7.72
N TRP A 64 26.08 -15.89 -7.32
CA TRP A 64 24.99 -16.39 -6.50
C TRP A 64 23.65 -16.00 -7.13
N GLN A 65 22.62 -16.81 -6.90
CA GLN A 65 21.27 -16.54 -7.39
C GLN A 65 20.24 -16.77 -6.29
N VAL A 66 19.16 -15.97 -6.31
CA VAL A 66 18.04 -16.14 -5.40
C VAL A 66 17.07 -17.17 -5.96
N LEU A 67 16.91 -18.31 -5.26
CA LEU A 67 15.98 -19.37 -5.66
C LEU A 67 14.52 -19.06 -5.30
N SER A 68 14.33 -18.40 -4.16
CA SER A 68 13.01 -17.98 -3.70
C SER A 68 13.15 -16.84 -2.70
N TYR A 69 12.27 -15.85 -2.80
CA TYR A 69 12.05 -14.90 -1.72
C TYR A 69 10.52 -14.70 -1.57
N GLY A 70 10.07 -14.34 -0.38
CA GLY A 70 8.67 -13.99 -0.16
C GLY A 70 8.42 -13.37 1.21
N ASN A 71 7.15 -13.28 1.58
CA ASN A 71 6.70 -12.85 2.89
C ASN A 71 7.00 -11.37 3.23
N TYR A 72 6.74 -10.46 2.29
CA TYR A 72 6.77 -9.04 2.59
C TYR A 72 5.72 -8.68 3.65
N ARG A 73 6.16 -8.00 4.70
CA ARG A 73 5.30 -7.52 5.78
C ARG A 73 5.31 -6.00 5.76
N ALA A 74 4.14 -5.40 5.54
CA ALA A 74 3.94 -3.96 5.70
C ALA A 74 3.57 -3.57 7.16
N THR A 75 3.45 -4.56 8.04
CA THR A 75 3.05 -4.39 9.45
C THR A 75 4.12 -4.94 10.39
N PRO A 76 4.40 -4.26 11.52
CA PRO A 76 5.39 -4.71 12.48
C PRO A 76 5.02 -6.05 13.13
N ILE A 77 6.02 -6.89 13.39
CA ILE A 77 5.86 -8.25 13.96
C ILE A 77 5.37 -8.20 15.43
N ARG A 78 5.66 -7.11 16.15
CA ARG A 78 5.08 -6.80 17.46
C ARG A 78 4.70 -5.33 17.54
N LYS A 79 3.53 -5.07 18.10
CA LYS A 79 3.10 -3.75 18.56
C LYS A 79 3.81 -3.49 19.89
N GLY A 80 4.80 -2.60 19.88
CA GLY A 80 5.35 -2.01 21.10
C GLY A 80 4.35 -1.07 21.75
#